data_AF-A0A967CDF5-F1
#
_entry.id   AF-A0A967CDF5-F1
#
_cell.length_a   1.000
_cell.length_b   1.000
_cell.length_c   1.000
_cell.angle_alpha   90.00
_cell.angle_beta   90.00
_cell.angle_gamma   90.00
#
_symmetry.space_group_name_H-M   'P 1'
#
loop_
_entity.id
_entity.type
_entity.pdbx_description
1 polymer ?
#
loop_
_entity_poly.entity_id
_entity_poly.type
_entity_poly.pdbx_seq_one_letter_code
_entity_poly.pdbx_strand_id
1 'polypeptide(L)' 'MSEVTPPNLRIAISSSALFDLSAADQVFREEGLAAYGEYQRAREKETLSPGPAFPLARKLLNLNAQEGIGVEVVLLS' A
#
# COMPACT_ATOMS: atom_id res chain seq x y z
N MET A 1 -29.44 -0.01 13.37
CA MET A 1 -28.34 -0.76 12.75
C MET A 1 -28.12 -0.12 11.40
N SER A 2 -27.03 0.65 11.23
CA SER A 2 -26.75 1.28 9.94
C SER A 2 -26.31 0.20 8.96
N GLU A 3 -27.03 0.08 7.85
CA GLU A 3 -26.66 -0.78 6.73
C GLU A 3 -25.28 -0.36 6.23
N VAL A 4 -24.30 -1.27 6.29
CA VAL A 4 -22.99 -1.05 5.67
C VAL A 4 -23.18 -1.32 4.19
N THR A 5 -23.42 -0.27 3.40
CA THR A 5 -23.44 -0.39 1.94
C THR A 5 -22.05 -0.83 1.48
N PRO A 6 -21.93 -1.98 0.78
CA PRO A 6 -20.64 -2.46 0.31
C PRO A 6 -20.01 -1.45 -0.66
N PRO A 7 -18.67 -1.35 -0.71
CA PRO A 7 -18.01 -0.41 -1.60
C PRO A 7 -18.35 -0.73 -3.06
N ASN A 8 -18.66 0.31 -3.83
CA ASN A 8 -18.93 0.20 -5.26
C ASN A 8 -17.67 -0.18 -6.05
N LEU A 9 -16.47 0.04 -5.50
CA LEU A 9 -15.19 -0.29 -6.11
C LEU A 9 -14.18 -0.81 -5.09
N ARG A 10 -13.69 -2.04 -5.30
CA ARG A 10 -12.56 -2.62 -4.58
C ARG A 10 -11.35 -2.76 -5.50
N ILE A 11 -10.19 -2.30 -5.05
CA ILE A 11 -8.95 -2.34 -5.83
C ILE A 11 -7.87 -2.99 -4.99
N ALA A 12 -7.32 -4.10 -5.49
CA ALA A 12 -6.14 -4.69 -4.91
C ALA A 12 -4.88 -4.09 -5.57
N ILE A 13 -3.95 -3.57 -4.79
CA ILE A 13 -2.71 -2.94 -5.27
C ILE A 13 -1.54 -3.58 -4.53
N SER A 14 -0.48 -3.94 -5.27
CA SER A 14 0.74 -4.44 -4.63
C SER A 14 1.40 -3.36 -3.77
N SER A 15 1.97 -3.79 -2.63
CA SER A 15 2.66 -2.90 -1.71
C SER A 15 3.82 -2.15 -2.40
N SER A 16 4.56 -2.81 -3.30
CA SER A 16 5.64 -2.22 -4.09
C SER A 16 5.20 -1.29 -5.22
N ALA A 17 3.94 -1.34 -5.64
CA ALA A 17 3.39 -0.34 -6.55
C ALA A 17 2.93 0.90 -5.78
N LEU A 18 2.38 0.70 -4.57
CA LEU A 18 1.89 1.80 -3.74
C LEU A 18 3.02 2.55 -3.02
N PHE A 19 4.09 1.86 -2.64
CA PHE A 19 5.22 2.40 -1.90
C PHE A 19 6.54 2.03 -2.57
N ASP A 20 7.53 2.89 -2.42
CA ASP A 20 8.90 2.59 -2.83
C ASP A 20 9.52 1.60 -1.85
N LEU A 21 9.72 0.37 -2.32
CA LEU A 21 10.36 -0.73 -1.61
C LEU A 21 11.68 -1.16 -2.26
N SER A 22 12.20 -0.37 -3.21
CA SER A 22 13.36 -0.74 -4.04
C SER A 22 14.60 -1.09 -3.21
N ALA A 23 14.87 -0.34 -2.14
CA ALA A 23 16.01 -0.60 -1.26
C ALA A 23 15.87 -1.92 -0.48
N ALA A 24 14.69 -2.20 0.07
CA ALA A 24 14.44 -3.45 0.80
C ALA A 24 14.53 -4.66 -0.16
N ASP A 25 13.97 -4.52 -1.35
CA ASP A 25 14.01 -5.52 -2.42
C ASP A 25 15.44 -5.75 -2.95
N GLN A 26 16.28 -4.72 -2.99
CA GLN A 26 17.72 -4.85 -3.27
C GLN A 26 18.44 -5.68 -2.20
N VAL A 27 18.24 -5.36 -0.91
CA VAL A 27 18.82 -6.13 0.21
C VAL A 27 18.40 -7.60 0.13
N PHE A 28 17.13 -7.88 -0.18
CA PHE A 28 16.68 -9.26 -0.35
C PHE A 28 17.41 -9.99 -1.47
N ARG A 29 17.58 -9.34 -2.63
CA ARG A 29 18.26 -9.95 -3.79
C ARG A 29 19.75 -10.19 -3.56
N GLU A 30 20.42 -9.25 -2.91
CA GLU A 30 21.88 -9.26 -2.75
C GLU A 30 22.33 -10.03 -1.50
N GLU A 31 21.57 -9.94 -0.40
CA GLU A 31 21.97 -10.42 0.92
C GLU A 31 21.04 -11.50 1.49
N GLY A 32 19.92 -11.77 0.81
CA GLY A 32 18.98 -12.83 1.16
C GLY A 32 18.01 -12.48 2.28
N LEU A 33 17.22 -13.49 2.68
CA LEU A 33 16.05 -13.31 3.55
C LEU A 33 16.39 -12.82 4.97
N ALA A 34 17.52 -13.26 5.54
CA ALA A 34 17.91 -12.89 6.90
C ALA A 34 18.24 -11.38 6.99
N ALA A 35 19.05 -10.88 6.06
CA ALA A 35 19.41 -9.47 5.97
C ALA A 35 18.19 -8.60 5.65
N TYR A 36 17.32 -9.05 4.74
CA TYR A 36 16.03 -8.38 4.47
C TYR A 36 15.18 -8.21 5.74
N GLY A 37 15.09 -9.26 6.56
CA GLY A 37 14.33 -9.22 7.81
C GLY A 37 14.90 -8.23 8.83
N GLU A 38 16.23 -8.20 8.98
CA GLU A 38 16.93 -7.20 9.82
C GLU A 38 16.72 -5.77 9.29
N TYR A 39 16.84 -5.58 7.97
CA TYR A 39 16.64 -4.28 7.32
C TYR A 39 15.23 -3.72 7.58
N GLN A 40 14.20 -4.57 7.46
CA GLN A 40 12.82 -4.14 7.72
C GLN A 40 12.58 -3.85 9.21
N ARG A 41 13.12 -4.65 10.13
CA ARG A 41 13.00 -4.40 11.59
C ARG A 41 13.67 -3.09 11.99
N ALA A 42 14.88 -2.84 11.49
CA ALA A 42 15.62 -1.62 11.80
C ALA A 42 14.89 -0.34 11.34
N ARG A 43 14.04 -0.46 10.31
CA ARG A 43 13.36 0.66 9.65
C ARG A 43 11.84 0.60 9.82
N GLU A 44 11.31 -0.21 10.74
CA GLU A 44 9.87 -0.46 10.88
C GLU A 44 9.05 0.81 11.17
N LYS A 45 9.69 1.83 11.77
CA LYS A 45 9.07 3.10 12.14
C LYS A 45 9.28 4.18 11.08
N GLU A 46 10.06 3.90 10.05
CA GLU A 46 10.28 4.82 8.94
C GLU A 46 9.09 4.76 7.99
N THR A 47 8.54 5.91 7.65
CA THR A 47 7.44 5.98 6.68
C THR A 47 7.99 5.73 5.27
N LEU A 48 7.35 4.82 4.55
CA LEU A 48 7.73 4.51 3.17
C LEU A 48 7.43 5.69 2.25
N SER A 49 8.35 5.94 1.31
CA SER A 49 8.13 6.90 0.23
C SER A 49 7.01 6.42 -0.71
N PRO A 50 6.24 7.33 -1.31
CA PRO A 50 5.19 6.96 -2.25
C PRO A 50 5.75 6.29 -3.50
N GLY A 51 5.13 5.19 -3.91
CA GLY A 51 5.42 4.50 -5.15
C GLY A 51 4.61 5.04 -6.34
N PRO A 52 4.79 4.47 -7.54
CA PRO A 52 4.16 4.95 -8.77
C PRO A 52 2.61 4.97 -8.73
N ALA A 53 1.99 4.02 -8.01
CA ALA A 53 0.54 3.91 -7.91
C ALA A 53 -0.07 4.82 -6.82
N PHE A 54 0.75 5.40 -5.93
CA PHE A 54 0.28 6.21 -4.81
C PHE A 54 -0.64 7.37 -5.23
N PRO A 55 -0.30 8.18 -6.27
CA PRO A 55 -1.15 9.28 -6.67
C PRO A 55 -2.53 8.83 -7.16
N LEU A 56 -2.59 7.69 -7.85
CA LEU A 56 -3.85 7.12 -8.34
C LEU A 56 -4.70 6.60 -7.18
N ALA A 57 -4.13 5.79 -6.29
CA ALA A 57 -4.83 5.27 -5.12
C ALA A 57 -5.40 6.40 -4.26
N ARG A 58 -4.61 7.45 -4.04
CA ARG A 58 -5.06 8.64 -3.30
C ARG A 58 -6.21 9.36 -3.99
N LYS A 59 -6.17 9.55 -5.31
CA LYS A 59 -7.27 10.18 -6.07
C LYS A 59 -8.55 9.36 -5.98
N LEU A 60 -8.46 8.03 -6.05
CA LEU A 60 -9.62 7.14 -5.97
C LEU A 60 -10.22 7.13 -4.56
N LEU A 61 -9.39 7.06 -3.52
CA LEU A 61 -9.85 7.16 -2.13
C LEU A 61 -10.49 8.51 -1.81
N ASN A 62 -10.02 9.61 -2.43
CA ASN A 62 -10.65 10.92 -2.26
C ASN A 62 -12.11 10.97 -2.77
N LEU A 63 -12.53 10.05 -3.63
CA LEU A 63 -13.92 9.98 -4.09
C LEU A 63 -14.89 9.59 -2.97
N ASN A 64 -14.40 8.97 -1.89
CA ASN A 64 -15.20 8.63 -0.70
C ASN A 64 -15.74 9.86 0.06
N ALA A 65 -15.27 11.07 -0.29
CA ALA A 65 -15.86 12.30 0.24
C ALA A 65 -17.24 12.63 -0.36
N GLN A 66 -17.65 11.94 -1.43
CA GLN A 66 -18.95 12.12 -2.06
C GLN A 66 -19.94 11.07 -1.54
N GLU A 67 -21.18 11.49 -1.27
CA GLU A 67 -22.24 10.57 -0.84
C GLU A 67 -22.52 9.51 -1.92
N GLY A 68 -22.69 8.26 -1.48
CA GLY A 68 -23.00 7.13 -2.37
C GLY A 68 -21.79 6.52 -3.08
N ILE A 69 -20.57 7.04 -2.90
CA ILE A 69 -19.34 6.44 -3.43
C ILE A 69 -18.56 5.73 -2.32
N GLY A 70 -18.26 4.45 -2.55
CA GLY A 70 -17.38 3.65 -1.68
C GLY A 70 -16.23 3.02 -2.47
N VAL A 71 -15.01 3.46 -2.20
CA VAL A 71 -13.75 2.94 -2.73
C VAL A 71 -12.95 2.33 -1.60
N GLU A 72 -12.50 1.09 -1.79
CA GLU A 72 -11.59 0.40 -0.88
C GLU A 72 -10.32 0.00 -1.63
N VAL A 73 -9.17 0.36 -1.07
CA VAL A 73 -7.86 -0.08 -1.54
C VAL A 73 -7.34 -1.16 -0.60
N VAL A 74 -7.11 -2.34 -1.15
CA VAL A 74 -6.56 -3.50 -0.44
C VAL A 74 -5.09 -3.64 -0.84
N LEU A 75 -4.20 -3.68 0.14
CA LEU A 75 -2.78 -3.93 -0.08
C LEU A 75 -2.52 -5.41 -0.23
N LEU A 76 -1.74 -5.77 -1.26
CA LEU A 76 -1.20 -7.11 -1.45
C LEU A 76 0.29 -7.12 -1.08
N SER A 77 0.68 -8.10 -0.27
CA SER A 77 2.05 -8.30 0.23
C SER A 77 2.56 -9.65 -0.20
#